data_AF-A0AAD0V9U1-F1
#
_entry.id   AF-A0AAD0V9U1-F1
#
_cell.length_a   1.000
_cell.length_b   1.000
_cell.length_c   1.000
_cell.angle_alpha   90.00
_cell.angle_beta   90.00
_cell.angle_gamma   90.00
#
_symmetry.space_group_name_H-M   'P 1'
#
loop_
_entity.id
_entity.type
_entity.pdbx_description
1 polymer ?
#
loop_
_entity_poly.entity_id
_entity_poly.type
_entity_poly.pdbx_seq_one_letter_code
_entity_poly.pdbx_strand_id
1 'polypeptide(L)'
;MERTLRLYARQDLSMRKGKLAAQQGHASCAQLLNAMEDLGESRYLNPERSGYFLDFLDNPLLDFTLVDGVDGLQAALTDPDNASQIIDRGLTEFGGVPTLTCAAEGLFPLEPKRFVPTAVNPIHARQWLVFSKEHPLRKDDAAVLAALGCLVQLREMMTGDRETGLTLSLESPALKAWLTDGFGKIGMGIKTDQALGELEADLALASVKTSRMIMGQNKLLVIGPAFADDVAKVMGAESARYTSRLLSLL
;
A
#
# COMPACT_ATOMS: atom_id res chain seq x y z
N MET A 1 -16.71 -13.22 -13.23
CA MET A 1 -15.36 -13.57 -13.73
C MET A 1 -14.41 -13.29 -12.58
N GLU A 2 -13.69 -14.29 -12.09
CA GLU A 2 -12.71 -14.09 -11.01
C GLU A 2 -11.64 -13.09 -11.49
N ARG A 3 -11.40 -12.04 -10.71
CA ARG A 3 -10.41 -11.01 -11.03
C ARG A 3 -9.15 -11.26 -10.21
N THR A 4 -8.01 -11.28 -10.88
CA THR A 4 -6.70 -11.44 -10.25
C THR A 4 -6.00 -10.09 -10.22
N LEU A 5 -5.54 -9.66 -9.04
CA LEU A 5 -4.61 -8.54 -8.92
C LEU A 5 -3.21 -9.03 -9.29
N ARG A 6 -2.71 -8.61 -10.45
CA ARG A 6 -1.35 -8.93 -10.90
C ARG A 6 -0.39 -7.85 -10.44
N LEU A 7 0.69 -8.26 -9.80
CA LEU A 7 1.71 -7.43 -9.21
C LEU A 7 3.05 -7.75 -9.90
N TYR A 8 3.72 -6.71 -10.40
CA TYR A 8 4.99 -6.86 -11.10
C TYR A 8 6.06 -6.03 -10.41
N ALA A 9 7.27 -6.58 -10.25
CA ALA A 9 8.40 -5.84 -9.72
C ALA A 9 9.68 -6.11 -10.50
N ARG A 10 10.44 -5.05 -10.74
CA ARG A 10 11.77 -5.14 -11.33
C ARG A 10 12.76 -5.79 -10.37
N GLN A 11 13.29 -6.95 -10.76
CA GLN A 11 14.29 -7.69 -9.99
C GLN A 11 15.69 -7.05 -10.11
N ASP A 12 15.99 -6.44 -11.26
CA ASP A 12 17.28 -5.82 -11.57
C ASP A 12 17.61 -4.65 -10.62
N LEU A 13 16.59 -4.03 -10.02
CA LEU A 13 16.73 -2.99 -9.01
C LEU A 13 17.17 -3.51 -7.64
N SER A 14 17.20 -4.83 -7.42
CA SER A 14 17.62 -5.45 -6.16
C SER A 14 16.96 -4.88 -4.90
N MET A 15 15.71 -4.40 -5.03
CA MET A 15 14.98 -3.74 -3.94
C MET A 15 14.98 -4.60 -2.68
N ARG A 16 15.32 -3.98 -1.54
CA ARG A 16 15.15 -4.63 -0.24
C ARG A 16 13.67 -4.92 0.02
N LYS A 17 13.40 -5.86 0.93
CA LYS A 17 12.04 -6.39 1.14
C LYS A 17 11.05 -5.30 1.54
N GLY A 18 11.43 -4.39 2.43
CA GLY A 18 10.57 -3.28 2.83
C GLY A 18 10.25 -2.30 1.70
N LYS A 19 11.22 -2.05 0.80
CA LYS A 19 11.00 -1.19 -0.39
C LYS A 19 10.05 -1.87 -1.36
N LEU A 20 10.31 -3.13 -1.70
CA LEU A 20 9.43 -3.92 -2.57
C LEU A 20 7.98 -3.92 -2.06
N ALA A 21 7.78 -4.24 -0.77
CA ALA A 21 6.46 -4.24 -0.14
C ALA A 21 5.77 -2.86 -0.24
N ALA A 22 6.49 -1.77 0.06
CA ALA A 22 5.97 -0.42 -0.05
C ALA A 22 5.56 -0.06 -1.49
N GLN A 23 6.37 -0.41 -2.49
CA GLN A 23 6.07 -0.16 -3.89
C GLN A 23 4.84 -0.95 -4.36
N GLN A 24 4.67 -2.21 -3.94
CA GLN A 24 3.50 -3.01 -4.28
C GLN A 24 2.21 -2.51 -3.61
N GLY A 25 2.29 -2.09 -2.34
CA GLY A 25 1.20 -1.39 -1.68
C GLY A 25 0.84 -0.05 -2.34
N HIS A 26 1.81 0.65 -2.95
CA HIS A 26 1.53 1.83 -3.77
C HIS A 26 0.79 1.45 -5.04
N ALA A 27 1.33 0.51 -5.82
CA ALA A 27 0.73 0.08 -7.08
C ALA A 27 -0.73 -0.39 -6.92
N SER A 28 -1.02 -1.17 -5.87
CA SER A 28 -2.39 -1.64 -5.58
C SER A 28 -3.33 -0.51 -5.19
N CYS A 29 -2.93 0.39 -4.29
CA CYS A 29 -3.73 1.57 -3.94
C CYS A 29 -4.00 2.46 -5.16
N ALA A 30 -2.98 2.71 -5.99
CA ALA A 30 -3.12 3.53 -7.19
C ALA A 30 -4.14 2.93 -8.15
N GLN A 31 -4.19 1.59 -8.27
CA GLN A 31 -5.16 0.91 -9.12
C GLN A 31 -6.61 1.10 -8.63
N LEU A 32 -6.85 0.97 -7.32
CA LEU A 32 -8.15 1.27 -6.72
C LEU A 32 -8.53 2.74 -6.91
N LEU A 33 -7.63 3.66 -6.59
CA LEU A 33 -7.95 5.09 -6.60
C LEU A 33 -8.10 5.65 -8.01
N ASN A 34 -7.37 5.13 -9.00
CA ASN A 34 -7.57 5.49 -10.41
C ASN A 34 -8.88 4.91 -10.98
N ALA A 35 -9.46 3.90 -10.34
CA ALA A 35 -10.78 3.38 -10.70
C ALA A 35 -11.95 4.16 -10.06
N MET A 36 -11.65 5.11 -9.16
CA MET A 36 -12.64 5.95 -8.49
C MET A 36 -12.84 7.29 -9.22
N GLU A 37 -14.07 7.77 -9.20
CA GLU A 37 -14.45 9.12 -9.60
C GLU A 37 -14.04 10.13 -8.51
N ASP A 38 -13.53 11.29 -8.92
CA ASP A 38 -13.22 12.41 -8.05
C ASP A 38 -14.43 13.33 -7.91
N LEU A 39 -14.99 13.42 -6.69
CA LEU A 39 -16.11 14.29 -6.35
C LEU A 39 -15.66 15.50 -5.50
N GLY A 40 -14.38 15.85 -5.54
CA GLY A 40 -13.76 16.91 -4.73
C GLY A 40 -13.39 16.42 -3.34
N GLU A 41 -14.31 16.53 -2.39
CA GLU A 41 -14.09 16.15 -0.98
C GLU A 41 -14.27 14.65 -0.73
N SER A 42 -14.53 13.86 -1.77
CA SER A 42 -14.58 12.40 -1.70
C SER A 42 -14.09 11.74 -2.99
N ARG A 43 -13.84 10.44 -2.89
CA ARG A 43 -13.67 9.54 -4.05
C ARG A 43 -14.81 8.55 -4.06
N TYR A 44 -15.39 8.28 -5.23
CA TYR A 44 -16.51 7.38 -5.38
C TYR A 44 -16.17 6.23 -6.32
N LEU A 45 -16.35 4.99 -5.87
CA LEU A 45 -16.31 3.80 -6.69
C LEU A 45 -17.74 3.38 -6.99
N ASN A 46 -18.13 3.37 -8.27
CA ASN A 46 -19.49 3.01 -8.65
C ASN A 46 -19.89 1.57 -8.20
N PRO A 47 -21.18 1.22 -8.17
CA PRO A 47 -21.65 -0.07 -7.63
C PRO A 47 -21.02 -1.28 -8.33
N GLU A 48 -20.84 -1.22 -9.65
CA GLU A 48 -20.23 -2.31 -10.42
C GLU A 48 -18.79 -2.58 -9.98
N ARG A 49 -17.96 -1.53 -9.93
CA ARG A 49 -16.55 -1.64 -9.50
C ARG A 49 -16.43 -1.94 -8.01
N SER A 50 -17.38 -1.47 -7.20
CA SER A 50 -17.47 -1.79 -5.78
C SER A 50 -17.75 -3.28 -5.57
N GLY A 51 -18.65 -3.87 -6.36
CA GLY A 51 -18.86 -5.32 -6.41
C GLY A 51 -17.55 -6.05 -6.67
N TYR A 52 -16.82 -5.68 -7.73
CA TYR A 52 -15.53 -6.28 -8.05
C TYR A 52 -14.51 -6.19 -6.92
N PHE A 53 -14.40 -5.03 -6.28
CA PHE A 53 -13.45 -4.83 -5.19
C PHE A 53 -13.81 -5.65 -3.95
N LEU A 54 -15.08 -5.68 -3.56
CA LEU A 54 -15.54 -6.43 -2.39
C LEU A 54 -15.43 -7.93 -2.61
N ASP A 55 -15.78 -8.43 -3.80
CA ASP A 55 -15.64 -9.85 -4.13
C ASP A 55 -14.17 -10.29 -4.13
N PHE A 56 -13.25 -9.41 -4.58
CA PHE A 56 -11.81 -9.64 -4.45
C PHE A 56 -11.35 -9.67 -3.00
N LEU A 57 -11.85 -8.78 -2.13
CA LEU A 57 -11.46 -8.81 -0.71
C LEU A 57 -11.99 -10.05 0.02
N ASP A 58 -13.17 -10.54 -0.37
CA ASP A 58 -13.75 -11.77 0.18
C ASP A 58 -12.97 -13.02 -0.25
N ASN A 59 -12.45 -13.05 -1.48
CA ASN A 59 -11.62 -14.14 -2.00
C ASN A 59 -10.43 -13.61 -2.82
N PRO A 60 -9.33 -13.20 -2.15
CA PRO A 60 -8.24 -12.50 -2.81
C PRO A 60 -7.41 -13.42 -3.69
N LEU A 61 -7.42 -13.15 -5.00
CA LEU A 61 -6.54 -13.77 -5.99
C LEU A 61 -5.45 -12.77 -6.39
N LEU A 62 -4.22 -13.03 -5.95
CA LEU A 62 -3.06 -12.21 -6.29
C LEU A 62 -2.02 -13.07 -7.00
N ASP A 63 -1.37 -12.47 -8.00
CA ASP A 63 -0.22 -13.05 -8.70
C ASP A 63 0.94 -12.06 -8.61
N PHE A 64 2.11 -12.53 -8.19
CA PHE A 64 3.31 -11.71 -8.04
C PHE A 64 4.42 -12.23 -8.95
N THR A 65 4.86 -11.39 -9.87
CA THR A 65 5.89 -11.72 -10.86
C THR A 65 7.08 -10.77 -10.77
N LEU A 66 8.28 -11.35 -10.69
CA LEU A 66 9.53 -10.63 -10.88
C LEU A 66 9.85 -10.54 -12.38
N VAL A 67 10.20 -9.34 -12.83
CA VAL A 67 10.53 -9.05 -14.23
C VAL A 67 11.92 -8.44 -14.33
N ASP A 68 12.57 -8.62 -15.46
CA ASP A 68 13.93 -8.13 -15.70
C ASP A 68 13.91 -6.80 -16.48
N GLY A 69 14.37 -5.72 -15.84
CA GLY A 69 14.46 -4.41 -16.47
C GLY A 69 13.11 -3.76 -16.79
N VAL A 70 13.20 -2.59 -17.44
CA VAL A 70 12.02 -1.83 -17.88
C VAL A 70 11.28 -2.56 -18.99
N ASP A 71 12.01 -3.12 -19.95
CA ASP A 71 11.42 -3.82 -21.10
C ASP A 71 10.66 -5.07 -20.67
N GLY A 72 11.20 -5.84 -19.71
CA GLY A 72 10.51 -6.98 -19.12
C GLY A 72 9.23 -6.59 -18.38
N LEU A 73 9.23 -5.43 -17.70
CA LEU A 73 8.02 -4.91 -17.07
C LEU A 73 6.97 -4.55 -18.12
N GLN A 74 7.33 -3.83 -19.18
CA GLN A 74 6.38 -3.45 -20.22
C GLN A 74 5.81 -4.67 -20.97
N ALA A 75 6.65 -5.68 -21.24
CA ALA A 75 6.24 -6.90 -21.90
C ALA A 75 5.31 -7.80 -21.05
N ALA A 76 5.42 -7.72 -19.72
CA ALA A 76 4.61 -8.52 -18.80
C ALA A 76 3.20 -7.95 -18.55
N LEU A 77 3.01 -6.65 -18.80
CA LEU A 77 1.72 -5.99 -18.66
C LEU A 77 0.80 -6.39 -19.80
N THR A 78 -0.36 -6.94 -19.45
CA THR A 78 -1.37 -7.29 -20.45
C THR A 78 -2.12 -6.06 -20.95
N ASP A 79 -2.17 -5.01 -20.13
CA ASP A 79 -2.75 -3.72 -20.50
C ASP A 79 -1.98 -2.56 -19.82
N PRO A 80 -0.88 -2.09 -20.44
CA PRO A 80 -0.03 -1.03 -19.88
C PRO A 80 -0.75 0.30 -19.61
N ASP A 81 -1.79 0.61 -20.38
CA ASP A 81 -2.62 1.81 -20.24
C ASP A 81 -3.57 1.71 -19.04
N ASN A 82 -3.84 0.49 -18.60
CA ASN A 82 -4.57 0.13 -17.39
C ASN A 82 -3.70 0.03 -16.13
N ALA A 83 -2.42 -0.29 -16.34
CA ALA A 83 -1.54 -0.63 -15.26
C ALA A 83 -1.20 0.62 -14.42
N SER A 84 -1.28 0.45 -13.10
CA SER A 84 -0.75 1.41 -12.13
C SER A 84 0.76 1.25 -12.02
N GLN A 85 1.48 1.88 -12.94
CA GLN A 85 2.94 1.91 -12.99
C GLN A 85 3.51 2.94 -12.00
N ILE A 86 4.44 2.51 -11.14
CA ILE A 86 4.99 3.35 -10.07
C ILE A 86 6.42 3.79 -10.38
N ILE A 87 6.60 5.10 -10.51
CA ILE A 87 7.90 5.75 -10.61
C ILE A 87 8.31 6.24 -9.23
N ASP A 88 9.34 5.63 -8.67
CA ASP A 88 9.95 6.09 -7.43
C ASP A 88 10.82 7.32 -7.69
N ARG A 89 10.79 8.32 -6.80
CA ARG A 89 11.59 9.55 -6.95
C ARG A 89 13.09 9.34 -6.77
N GLY A 90 13.51 8.16 -6.32
CA GLY A 90 14.92 7.81 -6.14
C GLY A 90 15.60 8.44 -4.93
N LEU A 91 14.87 9.24 -4.13
CA LEU A 91 15.43 9.99 -3.00
C LEU A 91 16.03 9.09 -1.90
N THR A 92 15.63 7.82 -1.82
CA THR A 92 16.11 6.89 -0.79
C THR A 92 17.13 5.87 -1.30
N GLU A 93 16.87 5.26 -2.47
CA GLU A 93 17.60 4.06 -2.92
C GLU A 93 18.12 4.15 -4.37
N PHE A 94 17.76 5.20 -5.13
CA PHE A 94 18.12 5.33 -6.56
C PHE A 94 18.87 6.64 -6.86
N GLY A 95 19.58 7.20 -5.88
CA GLY A 95 20.46 8.36 -6.08
C GLY A 95 19.76 9.63 -6.59
N GLY A 96 18.48 9.79 -6.28
CA GLY A 96 17.64 10.89 -6.78
C GLY A 96 17.15 10.73 -8.22
N VAL A 97 17.40 9.58 -8.86
CA VAL A 97 16.94 9.30 -10.23
C VAL A 97 15.52 8.73 -10.21
N PRO A 98 14.54 9.38 -10.86
CA PRO A 98 13.21 8.81 -11.05
C PRO A 98 13.29 7.46 -11.74
N THR A 99 12.77 6.42 -11.11
CA THR A 99 12.94 5.03 -11.54
C THR A 99 11.59 4.32 -11.59
N LEU A 100 11.19 3.81 -12.75
CA LEU A 100 10.03 2.91 -12.85
C LEU A 100 10.36 1.61 -12.12
N THR A 101 9.63 1.31 -11.04
CA THR A 101 9.99 0.23 -10.10
C THR A 101 9.09 -1.00 -10.21
N CYS A 102 7.78 -0.78 -10.34
CA CYS A 102 6.77 -1.82 -10.28
C CYS A 102 5.48 -1.38 -10.97
N ALA A 103 4.55 -2.32 -11.13
CA ALA A 103 3.22 -2.05 -11.63
C ALA A 103 2.17 -3.00 -11.02
N ALA A 104 0.90 -2.61 -11.09
CA ALA A 104 -0.23 -3.48 -10.77
C ALA A 104 -1.37 -3.34 -11.80
N GLU A 105 -2.00 -4.45 -12.19
CA GLU A 105 -3.15 -4.48 -13.11
C GLU A 105 -4.19 -5.57 -12.72
N GLY A 106 -5.36 -5.57 -13.38
CA GLY A 106 -6.31 -6.69 -13.36
C GLY A 106 -7.55 -6.57 -12.45
N LEU A 107 -7.54 -5.73 -11.41
CA LEU A 107 -8.68 -5.66 -10.47
C LEU A 107 -9.87 -4.84 -11.00
N PHE A 108 -9.62 -3.78 -11.77
CA PHE A 108 -10.64 -2.88 -12.29
C PHE A 108 -10.58 -2.82 -13.83
N PRO A 109 -11.73 -2.63 -14.52
CA PRO A 109 -11.73 -2.21 -15.92
C PRO A 109 -11.39 -0.70 -16.03
N LEU A 110 -10.76 -0.22 -17.13
CA LEU A 110 -10.40 1.21 -17.28
C LEU A 110 -11.60 2.13 -17.29
N GLU A 111 -11.33 3.33 -16.77
CA GLU A 111 -11.71 4.57 -17.45
C GLU A 111 -10.50 5.50 -17.68
N PRO A 112 -10.57 6.46 -18.62
CA PRO A 112 -9.40 7.15 -19.18
C PRO A 112 -8.65 8.11 -18.25
N LYS A 113 -9.14 8.38 -17.03
CA LYS A 113 -8.59 9.44 -16.17
C LYS A 113 -7.91 8.87 -14.93
N ARG A 114 -6.59 9.02 -14.89
CA ARG A 114 -5.77 8.74 -13.71
C ARG A 114 -5.75 9.98 -12.80
N PHE A 115 -6.05 9.79 -11.52
CA PHE A 115 -6.29 10.91 -10.58
C PHE A 115 -5.18 11.13 -9.56
N VAL A 116 -4.18 10.24 -9.47
CA VAL A 116 -3.07 10.39 -8.52
C VAL A 116 -2.26 11.66 -8.85
N PRO A 117 -2.30 12.72 -8.00
CA PRO A 117 -1.58 13.96 -8.27
C PRO A 117 -0.08 13.79 -8.01
N THR A 118 0.75 14.51 -8.76
CA THR A 118 2.16 14.73 -8.43
C THR A 118 2.26 15.72 -7.26
N ALA A 119 2.91 15.34 -6.16
CA ALA A 119 2.84 16.06 -4.89
C ALA A 119 3.11 17.58 -4.93
N VAL A 120 2.34 18.34 -4.15
CA VAL A 120 2.38 19.81 -4.09
C VAL A 120 2.92 20.34 -2.75
N ASN A 121 2.79 19.59 -1.65
CA ASN A 121 3.13 20.08 -0.31
C ASN A 121 3.86 19.03 0.57
N PRO A 122 4.75 19.46 1.48
CA PRO A 122 5.55 18.59 2.35
C PRO A 122 4.78 18.16 3.61
N ILE A 123 3.57 17.62 3.45
CA ILE A 123 2.82 17.10 4.60
C ILE A 123 3.12 15.60 4.77
N HIS A 124 3.80 15.26 5.86
CA HIS A 124 4.42 13.96 6.16
C HIS A 124 3.45 12.83 6.56
N ALA A 125 2.24 12.78 5.99
CA ALA A 125 1.35 11.66 6.22
C ALA A 125 1.81 10.45 5.42
N ARG A 126 1.82 9.27 6.05
CA ARG A 126 2.37 8.05 5.47
C ARG A 126 1.72 6.81 6.06
N GLN A 127 1.99 5.68 5.44
CA GLN A 127 1.63 4.36 5.94
C GLN A 127 2.88 3.61 6.38
N TRP A 128 2.77 2.84 7.46
CA TRP A 128 3.81 1.92 7.91
C TRP A 128 3.31 0.49 7.74
N LEU A 129 4.17 -0.35 7.20
CA LEU A 129 3.93 -1.77 6.96
C LEU A 129 4.86 -2.53 7.90
N VAL A 130 4.34 -2.96 9.05
CA VAL A 130 5.14 -3.62 10.09
C VAL A 130 4.93 -5.12 10.02
N PHE A 131 5.95 -5.83 9.57
CA PHE A 131 5.92 -7.28 9.41
C PHE A 131 6.51 -7.98 10.63
N SER A 132 5.84 -9.03 11.12
CA SER A 132 6.48 -9.93 12.08
C SER A 132 7.65 -10.67 11.43
N LYS A 133 8.74 -10.83 12.19
CA LYS A 133 9.94 -11.58 11.82
C LYS A 133 10.04 -12.90 12.59
N GLU A 134 8.97 -13.30 13.30
CA GLU A 134 8.92 -14.58 14.03
C GLU A 134 9.11 -15.77 13.09
N HIS A 135 8.61 -15.62 11.86
CA HIS A 135 8.74 -16.61 10.79
C HIS A 135 9.49 -16.03 9.59
N PRO A 136 10.18 -16.87 8.79
CA PRO A 136 10.82 -16.43 7.56
C PRO A 136 9.82 -15.83 6.55
N LEU A 137 9.92 -14.53 6.31
CA LEU A 137 9.09 -13.82 5.34
C LEU A 137 9.79 -13.77 3.98
N ARG A 138 9.21 -14.38 2.94
CA ARG A 138 9.72 -14.26 1.56
C ARG A 138 9.38 -12.90 0.95
N LYS A 139 10.07 -12.52 -0.13
CA LYS A 139 9.87 -11.20 -0.78
C LYS A 139 8.51 -11.09 -1.48
N ASP A 140 8.10 -12.16 -2.15
CA ASP A 140 6.78 -12.33 -2.76
C ASP A 140 5.67 -12.26 -1.70
N ASP A 141 5.83 -12.97 -0.58
CA ASP A 141 4.84 -12.92 0.50
C ASP A 141 4.69 -11.51 1.08
N ALA A 142 5.81 -10.78 1.26
CA ALA A 142 5.79 -9.40 1.75
C ALA A 142 5.12 -8.44 0.75
N ALA A 143 5.35 -8.63 -0.55
CA ALA A 143 4.71 -7.87 -1.62
C ALA A 143 3.19 -8.07 -1.62
N VAL A 144 2.74 -9.32 -1.61
CA VAL A 144 1.32 -9.70 -1.62
C VAL A 144 0.61 -9.19 -0.36
N LEU A 145 1.19 -9.43 0.82
CA LEU A 145 0.63 -8.94 2.09
C LEU A 145 0.50 -7.42 2.12
N ALA A 146 1.52 -6.69 1.66
CA ALA A 146 1.47 -5.23 1.61
C ALA A 146 0.38 -4.73 0.66
N ALA A 147 0.30 -5.31 -0.54
CA ALA A 147 -0.71 -4.94 -1.52
C ALA A 147 -2.13 -5.14 -0.98
N LEU A 148 -2.41 -6.31 -0.41
CA LEU A 148 -3.72 -6.64 0.16
C LEU A 148 -4.01 -5.81 1.42
N GLY A 149 -3.06 -5.67 2.33
CA GLY A 149 -3.24 -4.91 3.56
C GLY A 149 -3.53 -3.44 3.31
N CYS A 150 -2.87 -2.82 2.32
CA CYS A 150 -3.17 -1.45 1.94
C CYS A 150 -4.58 -1.29 1.34
N LEU A 151 -5.07 -2.28 0.58
CA LEU A 151 -6.43 -2.29 0.05
C LEU A 151 -7.48 -2.48 1.14
N VAL A 152 -7.26 -3.41 2.07
CA VAL A 152 -8.12 -3.62 3.25
C VAL A 152 -8.20 -2.34 4.08
N GLN A 153 -7.05 -1.71 4.35
CA GLN A 153 -6.99 -0.47 5.11
C GLN A 153 -7.78 0.67 4.43
N LEU A 154 -7.74 0.77 3.09
CA LEU A 154 -8.57 1.71 2.35
C LEU A 154 -10.06 1.36 2.42
N ARG A 155 -10.41 0.07 2.32
CA ARG A 155 -11.81 -0.38 2.46
C ARG A 155 -12.40 -0.02 3.80
N GLU A 156 -11.65 -0.16 4.89
CA GLU A 156 -12.06 0.23 6.24
C GLU A 156 -12.30 1.74 6.41
N MET A 157 -11.74 2.56 5.51
CA MET A 157 -11.97 4.00 5.46
C MET A 157 -13.15 4.39 4.55
N MET A 158 -13.72 3.43 3.83
CA MET A 158 -14.84 3.65 2.92
C MET A 158 -16.18 3.33 3.56
N THR A 159 -17.21 4.06 3.15
CA THR A 159 -18.62 3.76 3.44
C THR A 159 -19.32 3.23 2.19
N GLY A 160 -20.50 2.63 2.39
CA GLY A 160 -21.29 2.03 1.31
C GLY A 160 -21.01 0.55 1.08
N ASP A 161 -21.56 0.04 -0.01
CA ASP A 161 -21.67 -1.39 -0.30
C ASP A 161 -21.73 -1.68 -1.82
N ARG A 162 -22.06 -2.92 -2.18
CA ARG A 162 -22.17 -3.39 -3.56
C ARG A 162 -23.31 -2.72 -4.34
N GLU A 163 -24.34 -2.24 -3.67
CA GLU A 163 -25.55 -1.68 -4.30
C GLU A 163 -25.43 -0.17 -4.51
N THR A 164 -24.87 0.52 -3.52
CA THR A 164 -24.76 1.98 -3.47
C THR A 164 -23.41 2.49 -3.99
N GLY A 165 -22.41 1.62 -4.08
CA GLY A 165 -21.03 1.99 -4.37
C GLY A 165 -20.26 2.38 -3.11
N LEU A 166 -18.94 2.46 -3.22
CA LEU A 166 -18.05 2.77 -2.11
C LEU A 166 -17.59 4.22 -2.17
N THR A 167 -17.67 4.91 -1.03
CA THR A 167 -17.22 6.30 -0.91
C THR A 167 -16.07 6.41 0.08
N LEU A 168 -14.96 7.00 -0.36
CA LEU A 168 -13.84 7.39 0.48
C LEU A 168 -13.93 8.90 0.76
N SER A 169 -14.29 9.28 1.98
CA SER A 169 -14.29 10.68 2.41
C SER A 169 -12.85 11.20 2.55
N LEU A 170 -12.57 12.40 2.01
CA LEU A 170 -11.28 13.07 2.12
C LEU A 170 -11.24 14.11 3.25
N GLU A 171 -12.20 14.07 4.17
CA GLU A 171 -12.24 14.96 5.34
C GLU A 171 -11.06 14.73 6.29
N SER A 172 -10.49 13.52 6.31
CA SER A 172 -9.30 13.23 7.12
C SER A 172 -8.08 13.98 6.57
N PRO A 173 -7.47 14.91 7.35
CA PRO A 173 -6.30 15.66 6.89
C PRO A 173 -5.12 14.76 6.57
N ALA A 174 -4.93 13.68 7.34
CA ALA A 174 -3.86 12.72 7.12
C ALA A 174 -4.07 11.91 5.83
N LEU A 175 -5.31 11.49 5.54
CA LEU A 175 -5.64 10.82 4.29
C LEU A 175 -5.43 11.75 3.10
N LYS A 176 -5.99 12.97 3.15
CA LYS A 176 -5.84 13.98 2.09
C LYS A 176 -4.37 14.28 1.83
N ALA A 177 -3.58 14.51 2.88
CA ALA A 177 -2.14 14.70 2.79
C ALA A 177 -1.43 13.51 2.14
N TRP A 178 -1.71 12.28 2.59
CA TRP A 178 -1.08 11.07 2.07
C TRP A 178 -1.39 10.82 0.59
N LEU A 179 -2.63 11.08 0.16
CA LEU A 179 -3.01 11.02 -1.26
C LEU A 179 -2.26 12.06 -2.09
N THR A 180 -2.08 13.27 -1.54
CA THR A 180 -1.36 14.34 -2.23
C THR A 180 0.16 14.20 -2.16
N ASP A 181 0.72 13.45 -1.21
CA ASP A 181 2.17 13.26 -1.04
C ASP A 181 2.68 11.94 -1.66
N GLY A 182 2.00 11.47 -2.70
CA GLY A 182 2.47 10.32 -3.49
C GLY A 182 2.48 8.99 -2.73
N PHE A 183 1.56 8.80 -1.79
CA PHE A 183 1.31 7.50 -1.14
C PHE A 183 2.48 6.94 -0.33
N GLY A 184 3.22 7.79 0.38
CA GLY A 184 4.37 7.41 1.20
C GLY A 184 4.10 6.15 2.05
N LYS A 185 4.97 5.14 1.89
CA LYS A 185 4.89 3.85 2.59
C LYS A 185 6.27 3.44 3.10
N ILE A 186 6.33 2.88 4.30
CA ILE A 186 7.57 2.43 4.93
C ILE A 186 7.43 0.97 5.39
N GLY A 187 8.24 0.08 4.81
CA GLY A 187 8.35 -1.31 5.25
C GLY A 187 9.30 -1.49 6.43
N MET A 188 8.79 -2.04 7.53
CA MET A 188 9.48 -2.28 8.79
C MET A 188 9.30 -3.72 9.25
N GLY A 189 10.18 -4.20 10.12
CA GLY A 189 10.05 -5.51 10.75
C GLY A 189 10.10 -5.43 12.28
N ILE A 190 9.22 -6.18 12.94
CA ILE A 190 9.17 -6.38 14.40
C ILE A 190 9.50 -7.84 14.74
N LYS A 191 10.11 -8.09 15.90
CA LYS A 191 10.73 -9.40 16.18
C LYS A 191 9.76 -10.56 16.29
N THR A 192 8.63 -10.35 16.96
CA THR A 192 7.68 -11.42 17.31
C THR A 192 6.25 -10.99 17.04
N ASP A 193 5.36 -11.98 16.90
CA ASP A 193 3.93 -11.80 16.75
C ASP A 193 3.31 -11.17 18.00
N GLN A 194 3.85 -11.52 19.19
CA GLN A 194 3.45 -10.90 20.44
C GLN A 194 3.74 -9.39 20.43
N ALA A 195 4.96 -8.99 20.07
CA ALA A 195 5.33 -7.57 20.00
C ALA A 195 4.53 -6.81 18.93
N LEU A 196 4.14 -7.48 17.83
CA LEU A 196 3.23 -6.91 16.85
C LEU A 196 1.84 -6.64 17.45
N GLY A 197 1.33 -7.54 18.30
CA GLY A 197 0.08 -7.36 19.04
C GLY A 197 0.12 -6.26 20.09
N GLU A 198 1.22 -6.16 20.82
CA GLU A 198 1.43 -5.07 21.79
C GLU A 198 1.47 -3.72 21.06
N LEU A 199 2.19 -3.62 19.93
CA LEU A 199 2.22 -2.41 19.11
C LEU A 199 0.83 -1.99 18.60
N GLU A 200 0.02 -2.95 18.12
CA GLU A 200 -1.35 -2.68 17.68
C GLU A 200 -2.23 -2.14 18.82
N ALA A 201 -2.11 -2.72 20.02
CA ALA A 201 -2.83 -2.26 21.19
C ALA A 201 -2.43 -0.83 21.58
N ASP A 202 -1.13 -0.53 21.57
CA ASP A 202 -0.62 0.81 21.88
C ASP A 202 -1.07 1.86 20.85
N LEU A 203 -1.10 1.50 19.56
CA LEU A 203 -1.61 2.34 18.48
C LEU A 203 -3.12 2.59 18.63
N ALA A 204 -3.89 1.57 19.02
CA ALA A 204 -5.31 1.72 19.29
C ALA A 204 -5.57 2.68 20.47
N LEU A 205 -4.78 2.59 21.55
CA LEU A 205 -4.84 3.54 22.66
C LEU A 205 -4.50 4.98 22.22
N ALA A 206 -3.60 5.14 21.26
CA ALA A 206 -3.27 6.42 20.65
C ALA A 206 -4.27 6.87 19.56
N SER A 207 -5.38 6.14 19.35
CA SER A 207 -6.37 6.40 18.29
C SER A 207 -5.78 6.41 16.88
N VAL A 208 -4.70 5.67 16.65
CA VAL A 208 -4.11 5.47 15.32
C VAL A 208 -4.78 4.27 14.66
N LYS A 209 -5.36 4.49 13.47
CA LYS A 209 -5.98 3.42 12.69
C LYS A 209 -4.96 2.40 12.23
N THR A 210 -5.32 1.13 12.35
CA THR A 210 -4.51 0.00 11.89
C THR A 210 -5.40 -1.08 11.29
N SER A 211 -4.82 -1.89 10.40
CA SER A 211 -5.43 -3.13 9.89
C SER A 211 -4.41 -4.27 10.00
N ARG A 212 -4.85 -5.41 10.52
CA ARG A 212 -4.02 -6.62 10.64
C ARG A 212 -4.30 -7.59 9.50
N MET A 213 -3.24 -8.09 8.88
CA MET A 213 -3.27 -9.12 7.85
C MET A 213 -2.54 -10.38 8.29
N ILE A 214 -3.10 -11.54 7.93
CA ILE A 214 -2.52 -12.86 8.19
C ILE A 214 -2.54 -13.65 6.89
N MET A 215 -1.39 -14.21 6.50
CA MET A 215 -1.28 -15.11 5.34
C MET A 215 -0.37 -16.28 5.71
N GLY A 216 -0.99 -17.44 5.96
CA GLY A 216 -0.30 -18.57 6.58
C GLY A 216 0.26 -18.17 7.95
N GLN A 217 1.59 -18.22 8.10
CA GLN A 217 2.30 -17.80 9.32
C GLN A 217 2.75 -16.33 9.30
N ASN A 218 2.69 -15.68 8.14
CA ASN A 218 3.15 -14.31 7.99
C ASN A 218 2.10 -13.33 8.50
N LYS A 219 2.53 -12.34 9.28
CA LYS A 219 1.67 -11.30 9.85
C LYS A 219 2.18 -9.91 9.47
N LEU A 220 1.24 -9.04 9.11
CA LEU A 220 1.48 -7.64 8.78
C LEU A 220 0.49 -6.78 9.56
N LEU A 221 0.98 -5.71 10.18
CA LEU A 221 0.18 -4.60 10.66
C LEU A 221 0.36 -3.41 9.72
N VAL A 222 -0.72 -2.96 9.10
CA VAL A 222 -0.77 -1.71 8.34
C VAL A 222 -1.18 -0.61 9.30
N ILE A 223 -0.43 0.49 9.30
CA ILE A 223 -0.67 1.64 10.17
C ILE A 223 -0.94 2.86 9.30
N GLY A 224 -2.05 3.56 9.54
CA GLY A 224 -2.39 4.80 8.86
C GLY A 224 -3.11 4.61 7.50
N PRO A 225 -3.18 5.66 6.66
CA PRO A 225 -2.39 6.88 6.72
C PRO A 225 -2.57 7.71 7.98
N ALA A 226 -1.45 8.18 8.51
CA ALA A 226 -1.39 9.04 9.70
C ALA A 226 -0.19 9.99 9.59
N PHE A 227 -0.22 11.10 10.33
CA PHE A 227 0.93 11.98 10.44
C PHE A 227 2.06 11.29 11.21
N ALA A 228 3.29 11.53 10.77
CA ALA A 228 4.49 10.96 11.38
C ALA A 228 4.57 11.20 12.89
N ASP A 229 4.19 12.40 13.35
CA ASP A 229 4.28 12.80 14.75
C ASP A 229 3.29 12.05 15.63
N ASP A 230 2.09 11.74 15.12
CA ASP A 230 1.10 10.95 15.87
C ASP A 230 1.58 9.53 16.08
N VAL A 231 2.12 8.91 15.03
CA VAL A 231 2.71 7.57 15.11
C VAL A 231 3.99 7.56 15.94
N ALA A 232 4.75 8.66 15.96
CA ALA A 232 5.97 8.79 16.75
C ALA A 232 5.73 8.82 18.26
N LYS A 233 4.52 9.15 18.73
CA LYS A 233 4.16 9.05 20.16
C LYS A 233 4.20 7.60 20.67
N VAL A 234 3.95 6.63 19.78
CA VAL A 234 3.95 5.20 20.11
C VAL A 234 5.28 4.55 19.70
N MET A 235 5.67 4.73 18.45
CA MET A 235 6.83 4.04 17.88
C MET A 235 8.15 4.79 18.11
N GLY A 236 8.13 6.00 18.69
CA GLY A 236 9.26 6.93 18.72
C GLY A 236 9.48 7.64 17.39
N ALA A 237 10.36 8.65 17.37
CA ALA A 237 10.76 9.32 16.13
C ALA A 237 11.43 8.33 15.17
N GLU A 238 11.23 8.45 13.86
CA GLU A 238 11.76 7.49 12.88
C GLU A 238 13.29 7.34 12.92
N SER A 239 14.01 8.42 13.21
CA SER A 239 15.46 8.42 13.41
C SER A 239 15.90 7.65 14.66
N ALA A 240 15.02 7.48 15.66
CA ALA A 240 15.25 6.78 16.92
C ALA A 240 14.68 5.34 16.95
N ARG A 241 13.88 4.94 15.94
CA ARG A 241 13.22 3.61 15.86
C ARG A 241 14.21 2.45 15.75
N TYR A 242 15.42 2.71 15.24
CA TYR A 242 16.47 1.70 15.05
C TYR A 242 17.35 1.50 16.30
N THR A 243 17.39 2.47 17.21
CA THR A 243 18.24 2.44 18.41
C THR A 243 17.58 1.70 19.58
N SER A 244 16.25 1.64 19.65
CA SER A 244 15.53 0.88 20.68
C SER A 244 15.46 -0.64 20.42
N ARG A 245 15.91 -1.12 19.24
CA ARG A 245 15.82 -2.52 18.76
C ARG A 245 14.40 -3.10 18.67
N LEU A 246 13.36 -2.29 18.86
CA LEU A 246 11.95 -2.72 18.74
C LEU A 246 11.58 -2.96 17.27
N LEU A 247 12.00 -2.05 16.39
CA LEU A 247 11.73 -2.08 14.97
C LEU A 247 13.03 -2.10 14.16
N SER A 248 13.00 -2.74 13.00
CA SER A 248 14.10 -2.80 12.04
C SER A 248 13.62 -2.41 10.65
N LEU A 249 14.52 -1.91 9.81
CA LEU A 249 14.24 -1.89 8.37
C LEU A 249 14.03 -3.34 7.91
N LEU A 250 12.98 -3.53 7.10
CA LEU A 250 12.70 -4.81 6.47
C LEU A 250 13.54 -5.04 5.21
#